data_AF-A0A2D8AV53-F1
#
_entry.id   AF-A0A2D8AV53-F1
#
_cell.length_a   1.000
_cell.length_b   1.000
_cell.length_c   1.000
_cell.angle_alpha   90.00
_cell.angle_beta   90.00
_cell.angle_gamma   90.00
#
_symmetry.space_group_name_H-M   'P 1'
#
loop_
_entity.id
_entity.type
_entity.pdbx_description
1 polymer ?
#
loop_
_entity_poly.entity_id
_entity_poly.type
_entity_poly.pdbx_seq_one_letter_code
_entity_poly.pdbx_strand_id
1 'polypeptide(L)'
;RGEHALRRYPNGEERCIACKLCEAVCPAQAITIESEPRADDSRRTTRYDIDMTKCIYCGFCQEACPVDAIVEGPNFEYSTETREELLYDKAKLLANGDKWERAIAANLEADAPYR
;
A
#
# COMPACT_ATOMS: atom_id res chain seq x y z
N ARG A 1 -9.22 8.09 1.74
CA ARG A 1 -9.28 6.66 2.13
C ARG A 1 -10.03 5.92 1.03
N GLY A 2 -9.32 5.53 -0.03
CA GLY A 2 -9.86 4.85 -1.22
C GLY A 2 -8.96 3.69 -1.66
N GLU A 3 -8.74 3.54 -2.97
CA GLU A 3 -7.90 2.48 -3.54
C GLU A 3 -6.48 2.51 -2.95
N HIS A 4 -5.98 1.33 -2.58
CA HIS A 4 -4.68 1.19 -1.95
C HIS A 4 -3.54 1.36 -2.98
N ALA A 5 -2.43 1.94 -2.52
CA ALA A 5 -1.25 2.20 -3.33
C ALA A 5 0.04 1.99 -2.53
N LEU A 6 1.03 1.34 -3.15
CA LEU A 6 2.40 1.28 -2.64
C LEU A 6 3.24 2.35 -3.29
N ARG A 7 3.88 3.18 -2.46
CA ARG A 7 4.66 4.34 -2.89
C ARG A 7 6.14 4.04 -3.04
N ARG A 8 6.81 4.90 -3.80
CA ARG A 8 8.25 4.94 -4.00
C ARG A 8 8.86 6.21 -3.38
N TYR A 9 10.15 6.16 -3.13
CA TYR A 9 10.96 7.35 -2.90
C TYR A 9 11.20 8.10 -4.22
N PRO A 10 11.61 9.38 -4.19
CA PRO A 10 11.92 10.14 -5.40
C PRO A 10 13.00 9.53 -6.29
N ASN A 11 13.86 8.66 -5.74
CA ASN A 11 14.87 7.91 -6.49
C ASN A 11 14.33 6.65 -7.18
N GLY A 12 13.03 6.37 -7.09
CA GLY A 12 12.36 5.20 -7.68
C GLY A 12 12.36 3.93 -6.81
N GLU A 13 13.08 3.93 -5.69
CA GLU A 13 13.13 2.79 -4.78
C GLU A 13 11.79 2.65 -4.03
N GLU A 14 11.30 1.43 -3.86
CA GLU A 14 10.08 1.20 -3.09
C GLU A 14 10.26 1.57 -1.61
N ARG A 15 9.24 2.20 -1.01
CA ARG A 15 9.33 2.61 0.40
C ARG A 15 9.21 1.45 1.38
N CYS A 16 8.54 0.37 0.98
CA CYS A 16 8.23 -0.75 1.87
C CYS A 16 9.51 -1.46 2.34
N ILE A 17 9.69 -1.53 3.66
CA ILE A 17 10.81 -2.22 4.32
C ILE A 17 10.43 -3.59 4.90
N ALA A 18 9.27 -4.13 4.50
CA ALA A 18 8.75 -5.41 4.97
C ALA A 18 8.66 -5.57 6.51
N CYS A 19 8.30 -4.52 7.24
CA CYS A 19 8.16 -4.57 8.70
C CYS A 19 6.93 -5.34 9.19
N LYS A 20 5.96 -5.63 8.31
CA LYS A 20 4.70 -6.34 8.59
C LYS A 20 3.75 -5.67 9.59
N LEU A 21 3.97 -4.40 9.95
CA LEU A 21 3.06 -3.66 10.84
C LEU A 21 1.66 -3.49 10.26
N CYS A 22 1.55 -3.21 8.95
CA CYS A 22 0.27 -3.11 8.26
C CYS A 22 -0.50 -4.45 8.21
N GLU A 23 0.21 -5.57 8.07
CA GLU A 23 -0.37 -6.92 8.17
C GLU A 23 -0.88 -7.19 9.58
N ALA A 24 -0.10 -6.84 10.61
CA ALA A 24 -0.46 -7.05 12.01
C ALA A 24 -1.64 -6.19 12.49
N VAL A 25 -1.73 -4.93 12.05
CA VAL A 25 -2.79 -4.00 12.49
C VAL A 25 -4.10 -4.19 11.72
N CYS A 26 -4.10 -4.91 10.60
CA CYS A 26 -5.26 -5.03 9.72
C CYS A 26 -6.41 -5.78 10.43
N PRO A 27 -7.52 -5.11 10.78
CA PRO A 27 -8.60 -5.73 11.56
C PRO A 27 -9.33 -6.84 10.79
N ALA A 28 -9.34 -6.75 9.45
CA ALA A 28 -9.98 -7.73 8.57
C ALA A 28 -9.01 -8.80 8.04
N GLN A 29 -7.73 -8.75 8.45
CA GLN A 29 -6.68 -9.66 7.97
C GLN A 29 -6.64 -9.75 6.42
N ALA A 30 -6.80 -8.61 5.76
CA ALA A 30 -6.87 -8.50 4.30
C ALA A 30 -5.49 -8.49 3.63
N ILE A 31 -4.42 -8.24 4.39
CA ILE A 31 -3.06 -8.06 3.88
C ILE A 31 -2.25 -9.33 4.13
N THR A 32 -1.50 -9.79 3.14
CA THR A 32 -0.54 -10.90 3.27
C THR A 32 0.83 -10.47 2.78
N ILE A 33 1.85 -10.61 3.63
CA ILE A 33 3.22 -10.16 3.32
C ILE A 33 4.23 -11.29 3.47
N GLU A 34 5.09 -11.45 2.48
CA GLU A 34 6.30 -12.28 2.57
C GLU A 34 7.51 -11.44 2.18
N SER A 35 8.68 -11.74 2.76
CA SER A 35 9.89 -10.96 2.56
C SER A 35 11.12 -11.82 2.62
N GLU A 36 12.05 -11.55 1.73
CA GLU A 36 13.36 -12.17 1.67
C GLU A 36 14.43 -11.06 1.53
N PRO A 37 15.67 -11.30 1.98
CA PRO A 37 16.79 -10.41 1.69
C PRO A 37 17.01 -10.33 0.17
N ARG A 38 17.18 -9.12 -0.36
CA ARG A 38 17.56 -8.90 -1.76
C ARG A 38 19.08 -9.05 -1.91
N ALA A 39 19.57 -9.12 -3.15
CA ALA A 39 20.99 -9.26 -3.46
C ALA A 39 21.89 -8.13 -2.90
N ASP A 40 21.31 -6.96 -2.59
CA ASP A 40 21.98 -5.82 -1.97
C ASP A 40 21.84 -5.80 -0.43
N ASP A 41 21.43 -6.94 0.17
CA ASP A 41 21.12 -7.13 1.60
C ASP A 41 19.96 -6.25 2.12
N SER A 42 19.27 -5.53 1.22
CA SER A 42 18.08 -4.77 1.59
C SER A 42 16.91 -5.71 1.86
N ARG A 43 16.16 -5.44 2.94
CA ARG A 43 14.93 -6.17 3.25
C ARG A 43 13.77 -5.60 2.44
N ARG A 44 13.21 -6.41 1.55
CA ARG A 44 12.08 -6.05 0.67
C ARG A 44 11.04 -7.14 0.64
N THR A 45 9.83 -6.79 0.20
CA THR A 45 8.75 -7.77 0.09
C THR A 45 8.87 -8.56 -1.20
N THR A 46 8.78 -9.88 -1.12
CA THR A 46 8.61 -10.75 -2.29
C THR A 46 7.13 -10.85 -2.65
N ARG A 47 6.27 -10.80 -1.63
CA ARG A 47 4.82 -10.82 -1.74
C ARG A 47 4.21 -9.70 -0.91
N TYR A 48 3.25 -9.00 -1.50
CA TYR A 48 2.45 -8.00 -0.80
C TYR A 48 1.08 -8.00 -1.45
N ASP A 49 0.16 -8.77 -0.89
CA ASP A 49 -1.19 -8.92 -1.44
C ASP A 49 -2.20 -8.23 -0.53
N ILE A 50 -3.22 -7.61 -1.13
CA ILE A 50 -4.40 -7.11 -0.42
C ILE A 50 -5.65 -7.67 -1.09
N ASP A 51 -6.45 -8.37 -0.31
CA ASP A 51 -7.81 -8.76 -0.69
C ASP A 51 -8.75 -7.57 -0.47
N MET A 52 -9.07 -6.84 -1.55
CA MET A 52 -9.93 -5.66 -1.48
C MET A 52 -11.39 -6.01 -1.14
N THR A 53 -11.77 -7.30 -1.21
CA THR A 53 -13.09 -7.79 -0.78
C THR A 53 -13.17 -8.03 0.73
N LYS A 54 -12.03 -8.19 1.40
CA LYS A 54 -11.94 -8.25 2.87
C LYS A 54 -11.65 -6.89 3.48
N CYS A 55 -10.91 -6.04 2.77
CA CYS A 55 -10.54 -4.72 3.26
C CYS A 55 -11.79 -3.89 3.61
N ILE A 56 -11.77 -3.26 4.79
CA ILE A 56 -12.86 -2.39 5.27
C ILE A 56 -12.53 -0.90 5.14
N TYR A 57 -11.43 -0.55 4.46
CA TYR A 57 -11.01 0.83 4.17
C TYR A 57 -10.90 1.74 5.41
N CYS A 58 -10.44 1.16 6.53
CA CYS A 58 -10.26 1.89 7.77
C CYS A 58 -9.01 2.77 7.79
N GLY A 59 -8.03 2.54 6.90
CA GLY A 59 -6.75 3.24 6.83
C GLY A 59 -5.77 3.03 8.00
N PHE A 60 -5.99 2.06 8.89
CA PHE A 60 -5.00 1.70 9.93
C PHE A 60 -3.66 1.27 9.33
N CYS A 61 -3.66 0.63 8.16
CA CYS A 61 -2.44 0.26 7.45
C CYS A 61 -1.59 1.49 7.08
N GLN A 62 -2.23 2.60 6.71
CA GLN A 62 -1.57 3.86 6.36
C GLN A 62 -0.99 4.56 7.60
N GLU A 63 -1.70 4.54 8.73
CA GLU A 63 -1.22 5.15 9.99
C GLU A 63 -0.11 4.31 10.65
N ALA A 64 -0.20 2.98 10.56
CA ALA A 64 0.81 2.09 11.13
C ALA A 64 2.11 2.03 10.31
N CYS A 65 2.12 2.56 9.08
CA CYS A 65 3.29 2.46 8.21
C CYS A 65 4.35 3.50 8.61
N PRO A 66 5.55 3.09 9.06
CA PRO A 66 6.56 4.02 9.58
C PRO A 66 7.31 4.82 8.48
N VAL A 67 7.03 4.53 7.21
CA VAL A 67 7.78 5.04 6.04
C VAL A 67 6.85 5.53 4.91
N ASP A 68 5.55 5.66 5.21
CA ASP A 68 4.50 6.01 4.24
C ASP A 68 4.53 5.15 2.96
N ALA A 69 4.78 3.84 3.11
CA ALA A 69 4.84 2.93 1.98
C ALA A 69 3.46 2.56 1.46
N ILE A 70 2.55 2.11 2.35
CA ILE A 70 1.16 1.80 1.99
C ILE A 70 0.28 2.99 2.37
N VAL A 71 -0.53 3.43 1.42
CA VAL A 71 -1.46 4.54 1.61
C VAL A 71 -2.80 4.23 0.92
N GLU A 72 -3.87 4.83 1.42
CA GLU A 72 -5.16 4.81 0.75
C GLU A 72 -5.30 6.08 -0.11
N GLY A 73 -5.22 5.90 -1.42
CA GLY A 73 -5.30 6.99 -2.40
C GLY A 73 -6.70 7.62 -2.49
N PRO A 74 -6.86 8.62 -3.38
CA PRO A 74 -8.14 9.31 -3.58
C PRO A 74 -9.10 8.55 -4.51
N ASN A 75 -8.63 7.52 -5.23
CA ASN A 75 -9.48 6.82 -6.20
C ASN A 75 -10.56 5.99 -5.49
N PHE A 76 -11.80 6.12 -5.93
CA PHE A 76 -12.94 5.30 -5.48
C PHE A 76 -13.64 4.61 -6.65
N GLU A 77 -13.28 4.94 -7.90
CA GLU A 77 -13.88 4.42 -9.12
C GLU A 77 -13.01 3.29 -9.68
N TYR A 78 -13.06 2.12 -9.05
CA TYR A 78 -12.30 0.93 -9.45
C TYR A 78 -13.14 -0.35 -9.37
N SER A 79 -14.45 -0.24 -9.58
CA SER A 79 -15.32 -1.41 -9.72
C SER A 79 -14.82 -2.31 -10.86
N THR A 80 -14.83 -3.61 -10.62
CA THR A 80 -14.39 -4.65 -11.57
C THR A 80 -15.54 -5.60 -11.87
N GLU A 81 -15.43 -6.33 -12.98
CA GLU A 81 -16.45 -7.29 -13.39
C GLU A 81 -16.26 -8.66 -12.72
N THR A 82 -15.02 -8.98 -12.31
CA THR A 82 -14.69 -10.21 -11.60
C THR A 82 -14.13 -9.96 -10.21
N ARG A 83 -14.25 -10.98 -9.34
CA ARG A 83 -13.75 -10.91 -7.96
C ARG A 83 -12.22 -10.95 -7.93
N GLU A 84 -11.63 -11.72 -8.81
CA GLU A 84 -10.19 -11.96 -8.91
C GLU A 84 -9.43 -10.67 -9.20
N GLU A 85 -10.04 -9.75 -9.96
CA GLU A 85 -9.48 -8.42 -10.19
C GLU A 85 -9.35 -7.58 -8.91
N LEU A 86 -10.11 -7.88 -7.85
CA LEU A 86 -10.05 -7.24 -6.53
C LEU A 86 -9.02 -7.89 -5.58
N LEU A 87 -8.30 -8.91 -6.03
CA LEU A 87 -7.17 -9.50 -5.31
C LEU A 87 -5.89 -8.84 -5.80
N TYR A 88 -5.50 -7.76 -5.13
CA TYR A 88 -4.37 -6.95 -5.59
C TYR A 88 -3.06 -7.58 -5.15
N ASP A 89 -2.15 -7.75 -6.10
CA ASP A 89 -0.77 -8.13 -5.84
C ASP A 89 0.14 -6.90 -5.67
N LYS A 90 1.41 -7.16 -5.35
CA LYS A 90 2.42 -6.11 -5.16
C LYS A 90 2.58 -5.23 -6.41
N ALA A 91 2.53 -5.83 -7.60
CA ALA A 91 2.75 -5.12 -8.86
C ALA A 91 1.61 -4.13 -9.14
N LYS A 92 0.35 -4.56 -8.94
CA LYS A 92 -0.84 -3.73 -9.04
C LYS A 92 -0.80 -2.56 -8.06
N LEU A 93 -0.43 -2.81 -6.80
CA LEU A 93 -0.32 -1.76 -5.78
C LEU A 93 0.76 -0.73 -6.10
N LEU A 94 1.91 -1.16 -6.62
CA LEU A 94 2.98 -0.26 -7.06
C LEU A 94 2.54 0.55 -8.29
N ALA A 95 1.88 -0.07 -9.26
CA ALA A 95 1.34 0.62 -10.43
C ALA A 95 0.29 1.67 -10.04
N ASN A 96 -0.55 1.38 -9.04
CA ASN A 96 -1.48 2.35 -8.48
C ASN A 96 -0.75 3.52 -7.80
N GLY A 97 0.35 3.25 -7.08
CA GLY A 97 1.23 4.27 -6.53
C GLY A 97 1.82 5.17 -7.61
N ASP A 98 2.43 4.58 -8.64
CA ASP A 98 3.02 5.31 -9.75
C ASP A 98 1.97 6.16 -10.49
N LYS A 99 0.73 5.66 -10.65
CA LYS A 99 -0.39 6.38 -11.27
C LYS A 99 -0.87 7.57 -10.44
N TRP A 100 -0.97 7.41 -9.12
CA TRP A 100 -1.61 8.39 -8.23
C TRP A 100 -0.63 9.22 -7.37
N GLU A 101 0.68 9.02 -7.49
CA GLU A 101 1.69 9.61 -6.61
C GLU A 101 1.57 11.12 -6.46
N ARG A 102 1.27 11.87 -7.54
CA ARG A 102 1.10 13.33 -7.46
C ARG A 102 -0.04 13.74 -6.53
N ALA A 103 -1.19 13.08 -6.66
CA ALA A 103 -2.36 13.37 -5.83
C ALA A 103 -2.17 12.86 -4.40
N ILE A 104 -1.58 11.68 -4.24
CA ILE A 104 -1.23 11.10 -2.94
C ILE A 104 -0.27 12.02 -2.18
N ALA A 105 0.81 12.47 -2.82
CA ALA A 105 1.81 13.34 -2.19
C ALA A 105 1.21 14.67 -1.72
N ALA A 106 0.40 15.32 -2.57
CA ALA A 106 -0.29 16.55 -2.21
C ALA A 106 -1.25 16.35 -1.02
N ASN A 107 -2.00 15.25 -0.99
CA ASN A 107 -2.91 14.93 0.11
C ASN A 107 -2.15 14.66 1.42
N LEU A 108 -1.03 13.93 1.37
CA LEU A 108 -0.22 13.66 2.55
C LEU A 108 0.45 14.93 3.10
N GLU A 109 0.93 15.81 2.22
CA GLU A 109 1.50 17.10 2.63
C GLU A 109 0.44 17.97 3.35
N ALA A 110 -0.79 17.99 2.83
CA ALA A 110 -1.89 18.70 3.46
C ALA A 110 -2.32 18.09 4.81
N ASP A 111 -2.24 16.76 4.96
CA ASP A 111 -2.66 16.03 6.17
C ASP A 111 -1.54 15.92 7.23
N ALA A 112 -0.28 16.16 6.86
CA ALA A 112 0.89 16.01 7.74
C ALA A 112 0.79 16.73 9.10
N PRO A 113 0.18 17.92 9.25
CA PRO A 113 0.04 18.56 10.56
C PRO A 113 -0.89 17.84 11.55
N TYR A 114 -1.71 16.90 11.08
CA TYR A 114 -2.74 16.21 11.86
C TYR A 114 -2.43 14.73 12.13
N ARG A 115 -1.23 14.28 11.75
CA ARG A 115 -0.76 12.90 11.82
C ARG A 115 0.36 12.71 12.83
#